data_AF-A0A329MTU5-F1
#
_entry.id   AF-A0A329MTU5-F1
#
_cell.length_a   1.000
_cell.length_b   1.000
_cell.length_c   1.000
_cell.angle_alpha   90.00
_cell.angle_beta   90.00
_cell.angle_gamma   90.00
#
_symmetry.space_group_name_H-M   'P 1'
#
loop_
_entity.id
_entity.type
_entity.pdbx_description
1 polymer ?
#
loop_
_entity_poly.entity_id
_entity_poly.type
_entity_poly.pdbx_seq_one_letter_code
_entity_poly.pdbx_strand_id
1 'polypeptide(L)'
;MNRLLRALGALGAAILIAQIGALTGADDYIRNLKKPSTVYGEAAMPVFAAGKQAGRASDEGQREQWLLQVKEEAAKRRIEPIDARVDSVWKAIPGYNGREVDLERTLQITKPLTPIQEVPFVYRELEPKVNLDDLGAQPVYKGNPKKPMVSLMINVAWGNEFIPSMIDILNKENVHATFFFDGSWLKKNIPVAKEIGASGHELSNHAYSHKNMSRLGRQAAIEEITKTEALLEKELGVKNKLFAPPSGDFNMQTVQIAHELKLRTVLWTIDTVDWKGPQPEAIVSKIAKRIEPGAMILMHPTKSSSEALEAMIKEIKRKGFVLGTVSELLSPNRVPDVQTTLLQ
;
A
#
# COMPACT_ATOMS: atom_id res chain seq x y z
N MET A 1 -6.22 62.06 -17.83
CA MET A 1 -7.49 62.80 -17.68
C MET A 1 -8.59 61.76 -17.47
N ASN A 2 -9.08 61.40 -16.28
CA ASN A 2 -8.74 61.69 -14.85
C ASN A 2 -8.75 60.33 -14.07
N ARG A 3 -8.25 60.09 -12.83
CA ARG A 3 -7.84 60.84 -11.61
C ARG A 3 -8.94 61.23 -10.60
N LEU A 4 -8.76 60.77 -9.34
CA LEU A 4 -9.55 60.98 -8.11
C LEU A 4 -10.94 60.30 -8.11
N LEU A 5 -11.54 59.91 -6.97
CA LEU A 5 -11.15 59.99 -5.54
C LEU A 5 -10.74 58.57 -5.02
N ARG A 6 -10.05 58.30 -3.88
CA ARG A 6 -10.04 58.80 -2.48
C ARG A 6 -11.35 58.52 -1.70
N ALA A 7 -11.39 58.23 -0.40
CA ALA A 7 -10.42 57.71 0.59
C ALA A 7 -11.18 57.42 1.92
N LEU A 8 -10.50 56.89 2.94
CA LEU A 8 -10.98 56.68 4.34
C LEU A 8 -12.01 55.53 4.51
N GLY A 9 -12.11 54.88 5.67
CA GLY A 9 -11.29 54.98 6.89
C GLY A 9 -11.69 53.93 7.93
N ALA A 10 -10.79 53.62 8.87
CA ALA A 10 -11.06 52.66 9.95
C ALA A 10 -11.51 53.37 11.24
N LEU A 11 -12.45 52.77 11.98
CA LEU A 11 -12.50 52.66 13.45
C LEU A 11 -13.76 51.84 13.84
N GLY A 12 -13.76 51.15 14.98
CA GLY A 12 -14.92 50.33 15.38
C GLY A 12 -14.80 49.45 16.62
N ALA A 13 -13.93 49.79 17.58
CA ALA A 13 -13.79 49.03 18.82
C ALA A 13 -14.58 49.68 19.97
N ALA A 14 -15.64 49.02 20.42
CA ALA A 14 -16.33 49.25 21.70
C ALA A 14 -16.78 47.87 22.21
N ILE A 15 -16.25 47.33 23.32
CA ILE A 15 -16.50 47.76 24.71
C ILE A 15 -18.00 47.61 25.06
N LEU A 16 -18.31 46.50 25.72
CA LEU A 16 -19.34 46.46 26.76
C LEU A 16 -18.77 45.68 27.95
N ILE A 17 -18.97 46.19 29.17
CA ILE A 17 -18.30 45.70 30.38
C ILE A 17 -19.26 44.86 31.24
N ALA A 18 -18.73 43.73 31.71
CA ALA A 18 -19.14 42.88 32.82
C ALA A 18 -20.54 43.03 33.47
N GLN A 19 -21.18 41.88 33.65
CA GLN A 19 -21.61 41.49 35.00
C GLN A 19 -20.95 40.17 35.41
N ILE A 20 -20.66 40.03 36.69
CA ILE A 20 -19.90 38.92 37.28
C ILE A 20 -20.89 37.91 37.89
N GLY A 21 -20.93 36.71 37.34
CA GLY A 21 -21.63 35.56 37.92
C GLY A 21 -20.64 34.47 38.31
N ALA A 22 -20.26 34.41 39.58
CA ALA A 22 -19.33 33.40 40.07
C ALA A 22 -20.05 32.06 40.31
N LEU A 23 -19.68 31.03 39.54
CA LEU A 23 -20.10 29.64 39.78
C LEU A 23 -18.93 28.82 40.33
N THR A 24 -18.67 29.01 41.62
CA THR A 24 -17.82 28.12 42.41
C THR A 24 -18.56 26.79 42.61
N GLY A 25 -18.13 25.73 41.91
CA GLY A 25 -18.80 24.42 41.87
C GLY A 25 -17.92 23.22 42.23
N ALA A 26 -16.74 23.45 42.82
CA ALA A 26 -15.86 22.40 43.31
C ALA A 26 -15.67 22.57 44.83
N ASP A 27 -16.66 22.17 45.63
CA ASP A 27 -16.53 21.91 47.08
C ASP A 27 -17.81 21.33 47.71
N ASP A 28 -18.31 20.21 47.17
CA ASP A 28 -19.52 19.51 47.68
C ASP A 28 -19.23 18.08 48.16
N TYR A 29 -18.03 17.88 48.74
CA TYR A 29 -17.62 16.62 49.38
C TYR A 29 -17.20 16.78 50.86
N ILE A 30 -17.09 18.01 51.39
CA ILE A 30 -16.69 18.27 52.78
C ILE A 30 -17.68 19.23 53.46
N ARG A 31 -18.89 18.76 53.77
CA ARG A 31 -19.81 19.49 54.68
C ARG A 31 -20.85 18.63 55.42
N ASN A 32 -20.41 17.62 56.16
CA ASN A 32 -21.31 16.90 57.09
C ASN A 32 -20.61 16.30 58.34
N LEU A 33 -20.06 17.15 59.22
CA LEU A 33 -19.59 16.75 60.56
C LEU A 33 -19.74 17.87 61.60
N LYS A 34 -20.35 17.55 62.77
CA LYS A 34 -20.67 18.34 64.01
C LYS A 34 -22.19 18.59 64.16
N LYS A 35 -22.90 18.21 65.24
CA LYS A 35 -22.63 17.49 66.53
C LYS A 35 -23.95 16.72 66.93
N PRO A 36 -24.17 16.24 68.18
CA PRO A 36 -23.53 15.09 68.85
C PRO A 36 -24.51 14.04 69.43
N SER A 37 -23.95 12.94 69.95
CA SER A 37 -24.42 12.13 71.11
C SER A 37 -25.84 11.53 71.16
N THR A 38 -25.89 10.19 71.13
CA THR A 38 -26.34 9.37 72.28
C THR A 38 -25.61 8.01 72.29
N VAL A 39 -25.69 7.27 73.40
CA VAL A 39 -24.87 6.08 73.72
C VAL A 39 -25.69 4.80 73.62
N TYR A 40 -25.09 3.68 73.15
CA TYR A 40 -25.11 2.34 73.79
C TYR A 40 -24.44 1.28 72.90
N GLY A 41 -23.78 0.29 73.53
CA GLY A 41 -23.34 -0.98 72.89
C GLY A 41 -21.83 -1.13 72.67
N GLU A 42 -21.18 -2.00 73.45
CA GLU A 42 -19.83 -2.49 73.16
C GLU A 42 -19.89 -3.66 72.16
N ALA A 43 -19.03 -3.65 71.12
CA ALA A 43 -18.77 -4.81 70.27
C ALA A 43 -17.35 -4.75 69.67
N ALA A 44 -16.70 -5.90 69.53
CA ALA A 44 -15.27 -6.02 69.27
C ALA A 44 -14.81 -5.47 67.90
N MET A 45 -13.58 -4.93 67.87
CA MET A 45 -12.79 -4.68 66.66
C MET A 45 -12.18 -6.00 66.13
N PRO A 46 -12.45 -6.43 64.89
CA PRO A 46 -11.69 -7.48 64.23
C PRO A 46 -10.50 -6.91 63.43
N VAL A 47 -9.29 -7.42 63.67
CA VAL A 47 -8.09 -7.02 62.92
C VAL A 47 -8.12 -7.60 61.50
N PHE A 48 -8.37 -6.74 60.49
CA PHE A 48 -8.37 -7.12 59.07
C PHE A 48 -7.28 -6.41 58.26
N ALA A 49 -6.02 -6.75 58.55
CA ALA A 49 -4.84 -6.19 57.88
C ALA A 49 -3.77 -7.25 57.52
N ALA A 50 -4.20 -8.42 57.04
CA ALA A 50 -3.28 -9.49 56.59
C ALA A 50 -3.59 -10.02 55.17
N GLY A 51 -4.86 -10.31 54.85
CA GLY A 51 -5.22 -10.99 53.59
C GLY A 51 -4.95 -10.22 52.29
N LYS A 52 -4.86 -8.88 52.33
CA LYS A 52 -4.71 -8.05 51.11
C LYS A 52 -3.30 -7.99 50.51
N GLN A 53 -2.25 -8.36 51.24
CA GLN A 53 -0.88 -8.39 50.70
C GLN A 53 -0.59 -9.71 49.97
N ALA A 54 -0.99 -10.85 50.53
CA ALA A 54 -0.75 -12.15 49.92
C ALA A 54 -1.40 -12.28 48.52
N GLY A 55 -2.65 -11.85 48.37
CA GLY A 55 -3.35 -11.85 47.08
C GLY A 55 -2.70 -10.93 46.03
N ARG A 56 -2.25 -9.73 46.42
CA ARG A 56 -1.55 -8.83 45.49
C ARG A 56 -0.24 -9.43 44.99
N ALA A 57 0.54 -10.05 45.86
CA ALA A 57 1.79 -10.70 45.45
C ALA A 57 1.55 -11.88 44.48
N SER A 58 0.46 -12.64 44.64
CA SER A 58 0.09 -13.68 43.67
C SER A 58 -0.42 -13.11 42.34
N ASP A 59 -1.15 -12.00 42.35
CA ASP A 59 -1.67 -11.36 41.15
C ASP A 59 -0.55 -10.68 40.34
N GLU A 60 0.40 -10.05 41.03
CA GLU A 60 1.61 -9.45 40.44
C GLU A 60 2.51 -10.53 39.82
N GLY A 61 2.78 -11.64 40.55
CA GLY A 61 3.55 -12.76 40.01
C GLY A 61 2.89 -13.45 38.81
N GLN A 62 1.57 -13.63 38.81
CA GLN A 62 0.83 -14.12 37.64
C GLN A 62 0.95 -13.16 36.45
N ARG A 63 0.87 -11.84 36.70
CA ARG A 63 1.00 -10.81 35.65
C ARG A 63 2.40 -10.74 35.06
N GLU A 64 3.46 -10.96 35.85
CA GLU A 64 4.83 -11.06 35.36
C GLU A 64 5.04 -12.30 34.48
N GLN A 65 4.54 -13.46 34.91
CA GLN A 65 4.60 -14.70 34.11
C GLN A 65 3.83 -14.56 32.79
N TRP A 66 2.63 -13.97 32.83
CA TRP A 66 1.86 -13.63 31.63
C TRP A 66 2.62 -12.67 30.70
N LEU A 67 3.27 -11.63 31.24
CA LEU A 67 4.06 -10.69 30.45
C LEU A 67 5.29 -11.35 29.81
N LEU A 68 5.91 -12.33 30.46
CA LEU A 68 6.98 -13.14 29.87
C LEU A 68 6.46 -14.00 28.71
N GLN A 69 5.32 -14.68 28.89
CA GLN A 69 4.67 -15.46 27.82
C GLN A 69 4.31 -14.60 26.61
N VAL A 70 3.72 -13.40 26.82
CA VAL A 70 3.42 -12.45 25.73
C VAL A 70 4.70 -12.00 25.01
N LYS A 71 5.81 -11.78 25.73
CA LYS A 71 7.12 -11.43 25.14
C LYS A 71 7.73 -12.57 24.31
N GLU A 72 7.69 -13.81 24.80
CA GLU A 72 8.17 -14.97 24.06
C GLU A 72 7.35 -15.21 22.79
N GLU A 73 6.03 -15.09 22.87
CA GLU A 73 5.15 -15.25 21.72
C GLU A 73 5.30 -14.11 20.71
N ALA A 74 5.52 -12.88 21.18
CA ALA A 74 5.89 -11.74 20.34
C ALA A 74 7.19 -12.00 19.56
N ALA A 75 8.22 -12.53 20.22
CA ALA A 75 9.49 -12.88 19.59
C ALA A 75 9.33 -13.99 18.53
N LYS A 76 8.55 -15.05 18.81
CA LYS A 76 8.24 -16.14 17.86
C LYS A 76 7.49 -15.67 16.59
N ARG A 77 6.86 -14.49 16.62
CA ARG A 77 6.11 -13.90 15.49
C ARG A 77 6.95 -12.95 14.62
N ARG A 78 8.21 -12.69 14.98
CA ARG A 78 9.09 -11.79 14.21
C ARG A 78 9.53 -12.44 12.89
N ILE A 79 9.54 -11.64 11.84
CA ILE A 79 10.02 -11.96 10.49
C ILE A 79 11.06 -10.90 10.14
N GLU A 80 12.29 -11.29 9.83
CA GLU A 80 13.33 -10.35 9.38
C GLU A 80 13.00 -9.76 8.00
N PRO A 81 13.39 -8.51 7.72
CA PRO A 81 13.31 -7.94 6.38
C PRO A 81 14.22 -8.66 5.40
N ILE A 82 13.83 -8.61 4.13
CA ILE A 82 14.60 -9.14 3.00
C ILE A 82 15.15 -7.96 2.22
N ASP A 83 16.47 -7.85 2.15
CA ASP A 83 17.14 -6.80 1.37
C ASP A 83 16.90 -6.94 -0.15
N ALA A 84 16.81 -5.81 -0.84
CA ALA A 84 16.81 -5.76 -2.30
C ALA A 84 18.17 -6.24 -2.84
N ARG A 85 18.15 -6.91 -4.00
CA ARG A 85 19.37 -7.52 -4.58
C ARG A 85 19.33 -7.60 -6.09
N VAL A 86 20.51 -7.64 -6.72
CA VAL A 86 20.65 -8.01 -8.13
C VAL A 86 20.79 -9.53 -8.23
N ASP A 87 19.79 -10.18 -8.82
CA ASP A 87 19.77 -11.59 -9.16
C ASP A 87 20.48 -11.84 -10.50
N SER A 88 21.20 -12.97 -10.63
CA SER A 88 21.94 -13.30 -11.85
C SER A 88 21.02 -13.53 -13.05
N VAL A 89 19.82 -14.07 -12.84
CA VAL A 89 18.79 -14.28 -13.87
C VAL A 89 17.84 -13.09 -13.91
N TRP A 90 17.17 -12.81 -12.80
CA TRP A 90 16.01 -11.91 -12.72
C TRP A 90 16.35 -10.42 -12.50
N LYS A 91 17.64 -10.09 -12.41
CA LYS A 91 18.18 -8.73 -12.24
C LYS A 91 17.63 -8.11 -10.95
N ALA A 92 17.19 -6.84 -10.93
CA ALA A 92 16.80 -6.23 -9.67
C ALA A 92 15.53 -6.87 -9.08
N ILE A 93 15.66 -7.42 -7.87
CA ILE A 93 14.58 -7.94 -7.04
C ILE A 93 14.39 -6.97 -5.87
N PRO A 94 13.16 -6.48 -5.61
CA PRO A 94 12.91 -5.57 -4.49
C PRO A 94 13.09 -6.27 -3.15
N GLY A 95 13.36 -5.45 -2.13
CA GLY A 95 13.27 -5.89 -0.76
C GLY A 95 11.83 -6.23 -0.35
N TYR A 96 11.66 -6.76 0.85
CA TYR A 96 10.35 -7.01 1.43
C TYR A 96 10.40 -6.84 2.94
N ASN A 97 9.48 -6.05 3.46
CA ASN A 97 9.47 -5.67 4.86
C ASN A 97 9.29 -6.89 5.77
N GLY A 98 10.11 -6.91 6.80
CA GLY A 98 9.92 -7.78 7.94
C GLY A 98 8.70 -7.32 8.75
N ARG A 99 8.43 -8.01 9.84
CA ARG A 99 7.51 -7.53 10.87
C ARG A 99 7.92 -8.01 12.23
N GLU A 100 7.58 -7.24 13.24
CA GLU A 100 7.58 -7.69 14.62
C GLU A 100 6.29 -7.25 15.31
N VAL A 101 6.00 -7.87 16.44
CA VAL A 101 4.93 -7.40 17.31
C VAL A 101 5.35 -6.06 17.91
N ASP A 102 4.51 -5.04 17.75
CA ASP A 102 4.61 -3.84 18.57
C ASP A 102 4.11 -4.19 19.98
N LEU A 103 5.06 -4.60 20.83
CA LEU A 103 4.78 -5.10 22.17
C LEU A 103 4.14 -4.02 23.05
N GLU A 104 4.55 -2.76 22.90
CA GLU A 104 3.96 -1.65 23.65
C GLU A 104 2.49 -1.49 23.27
N ARG A 105 2.19 -1.35 21.97
CA ARG A 105 0.82 -1.16 21.49
C ARG A 105 -0.06 -2.37 21.78
N THR A 106 0.48 -3.58 21.68
CA THR A 106 -0.21 -4.81 22.07
C THR A 106 -0.59 -4.78 23.55
N LEU A 107 0.36 -4.45 24.45
CA LEU A 107 0.10 -4.39 25.90
C LEU A 107 -0.81 -3.21 26.30
N GLN A 108 -0.83 -2.11 25.54
CA GLN A 108 -1.78 -1.00 25.75
C GLN A 108 -3.24 -1.41 25.52
N ILE A 109 -3.52 -2.29 24.54
CA ILE A 109 -4.90 -2.71 24.18
C ILE A 109 -5.35 -4.03 24.81
N THR A 110 -4.40 -4.85 25.28
CA THR A 110 -4.68 -6.18 25.84
C THR A 110 -4.97 -6.10 27.34
N LYS A 111 -6.03 -6.77 27.81
CA LYS A 111 -6.30 -6.88 29.25
C LYS A 111 -5.25 -7.80 29.90
N PRO A 112 -4.70 -7.45 31.09
CA PRO A 112 -3.80 -8.34 31.82
C PRO A 112 -4.44 -9.72 32.04
N LEU A 113 -3.62 -10.77 31.95
CA LEU A 113 -4.04 -12.18 32.09
C LEU A 113 -4.99 -12.71 30.99
N THR A 114 -5.23 -11.97 29.90
CA THR A 114 -5.91 -12.52 28.69
C THR A 114 -5.16 -13.76 28.18
N PRO A 115 -5.86 -14.89 27.88
CA PRO A 115 -5.24 -16.08 27.31
C PRO A 115 -4.35 -15.76 26.10
N ILE A 116 -3.18 -16.38 26.04
CA ILE A 116 -2.12 -16.06 25.07
C ILE A 116 -2.58 -16.19 23.60
N GLN A 117 -3.56 -17.07 23.35
CA GLN A 117 -4.18 -17.32 22.05
C GLN A 117 -5.20 -16.23 21.66
N GLU A 118 -5.70 -15.46 22.63
CA GLU A 118 -6.67 -14.36 22.48
C GLU A 118 -6.00 -12.97 22.46
N VAL A 119 -4.68 -12.89 22.67
CA VAL A 119 -3.93 -11.63 22.69
C VAL A 119 -3.97 -10.98 21.29
N PRO A 120 -4.53 -9.75 21.14
CA PRO A 120 -4.57 -9.03 19.87
C PRO A 120 -3.18 -8.44 19.55
N PHE A 121 -2.27 -9.31 19.08
CA PHE A 121 -0.92 -8.92 18.66
C PHE A 121 -0.96 -7.87 17.54
N VAL A 122 -0.58 -6.64 17.88
CA VAL A 122 -0.38 -5.54 16.92
C VAL A 122 1.01 -5.67 16.32
N TYR A 123 1.14 -5.43 15.02
CA TYR A 123 2.40 -5.54 14.30
C TYR A 123 2.89 -4.18 13.81
N ARG A 124 4.21 -4.03 13.72
CA ARG A 124 4.87 -3.01 12.91
C ARG A 124 5.78 -3.65 11.88
N GLU A 125 5.91 -3.00 10.74
CA GLU A 125 6.82 -3.45 9.68
C GLU A 125 8.27 -3.06 10.00
N LEU A 126 9.20 -3.83 9.47
CA LEU A 126 10.64 -3.60 9.56
C LEU A 126 11.17 -3.40 8.14
N GLU A 127 11.77 -2.24 7.86
CA GLU A 127 12.30 -1.94 6.53
C GLU A 127 13.61 -2.70 6.22
N PRO A 128 13.88 -3.02 4.95
CA PRO A 128 15.19 -3.54 4.53
C PRO A 128 16.28 -2.46 4.62
N LYS A 129 17.53 -2.91 4.74
CA LYS A 129 18.73 -2.06 4.71
C LYS A 129 19.12 -1.66 3.29
N VAL A 130 18.74 -2.46 2.30
CA VAL A 130 18.93 -2.19 0.87
C VAL A 130 17.57 -2.15 0.18
N ASN A 131 17.25 -1.03 -0.44
CA ASN A 131 16.02 -0.79 -1.18
C ASN A 131 16.23 -0.95 -2.68
N LEU A 132 15.13 -1.03 -3.44
CA LEU A 132 15.17 -1.25 -4.90
C LEU A 132 15.85 -0.09 -5.66
N ASP A 133 15.86 1.12 -5.09
CA ASP A 133 16.52 2.31 -5.64
C ASP A 133 18.05 2.28 -5.46
N ASP A 134 18.56 1.61 -4.42
CA ASP A 134 20.01 1.50 -4.14
C ASP A 134 20.75 0.60 -5.15
N LEU A 135 20.01 -0.20 -5.93
CA LEU A 135 20.58 -1.11 -6.94
C LEU A 135 20.98 -0.40 -8.25
N GLY A 136 20.66 0.88 -8.40
CA GLY A 136 20.98 1.68 -9.59
C GLY A 136 20.20 1.28 -10.85
N ALA A 137 20.83 1.45 -12.01
CA ALA A 137 20.23 1.18 -13.32
C ALA A 137 20.11 -0.32 -13.62
N GLN A 138 19.02 -0.94 -13.15
CA GLN A 138 18.70 -2.35 -13.37
C GLN A 138 17.27 -2.53 -13.90
N PRO A 139 17.03 -3.48 -14.83
CA PRO A 139 15.67 -3.89 -15.17
C PRO A 139 15.08 -4.77 -14.06
N VAL A 140 13.76 -4.76 -13.92
CA VAL A 140 13.02 -5.54 -12.92
C VAL A 140 12.01 -6.45 -13.62
N TYR A 141 12.14 -7.77 -13.38
CA TYR A 141 11.27 -8.79 -13.98
C TYR A 141 10.17 -9.29 -13.04
N LYS A 142 10.37 -9.20 -11.72
CA LYS A 142 9.41 -9.64 -10.71
C LYS A 142 9.57 -8.89 -9.38
N GLY A 143 8.49 -8.88 -8.60
CA GLY A 143 8.49 -8.52 -7.19
C GLY A 143 9.22 -9.55 -6.32
N ASN A 144 9.27 -9.30 -5.01
CA ASN A 144 9.99 -10.16 -4.07
C ASN A 144 9.35 -11.56 -4.00
N PRO A 145 10.12 -12.67 -4.09
CA PRO A 145 9.57 -14.04 -4.09
C PRO A 145 8.98 -14.51 -2.74
N LYS A 146 8.93 -13.64 -1.72
CA LYS A 146 8.20 -13.86 -0.45
C LYS A 146 6.99 -12.94 -0.27
N LYS A 147 6.71 -12.03 -1.20
CA LYS A 147 5.50 -11.20 -1.23
C LYS A 147 4.41 -11.94 -2.01
N PRO A 148 3.31 -12.41 -1.38
CA PRO A 148 2.25 -13.17 -2.05
C PRO A 148 1.29 -12.23 -2.81
N MET A 149 1.89 -11.45 -3.71
CA MET A 149 1.22 -10.49 -4.58
C MET A 149 1.71 -10.71 -6.00
N VAL A 150 0.88 -10.36 -6.98
CA VAL A 150 1.18 -10.36 -8.41
C VAL A 150 0.54 -9.14 -9.07
N SER A 151 1.02 -8.72 -10.24
CA SER A 151 0.47 -7.57 -10.97
C SER A 151 0.08 -7.88 -12.41
N LEU A 152 -0.87 -7.10 -12.92
CA LEU A 152 -1.29 -7.08 -14.31
C LEU A 152 -0.65 -5.87 -15.01
N MET A 153 0.11 -6.14 -16.06
CA MET A 153 0.73 -5.15 -16.94
C MET A 153 -0.04 -5.13 -18.26
N ILE A 154 -0.77 -4.04 -18.51
CA ILE A 154 -1.60 -3.88 -19.71
C ILE A 154 -0.90 -2.89 -20.63
N ASN A 155 -0.25 -3.39 -21.68
CA ASN A 155 0.44 -2.54 -22.66
C ASN A 155 -0.56 -2.07 -23.73
N VAL A 156 -0.73 -0.75 -23.87
CA VAL A 156 -1.77 -0.13 -24.70
C VAL A 156 -1.15 0.71 -25.81
N ALA A 157 -1.30 0.22 -27.04
CA ALA A 157 -1.05 0.96 -28.28
C ALA A 157 -2.23 0.86 -29.28
N TRP A 158 -3.25 0.05 -28.97
CA TRP A 158 -4.43 -0.28 -29.78
C TRP A 158 -5.48 -1.00 -28.90
N GLY A 159 -6.59 -1.45 -29.49
CA GLY A 159 -7.59 -2.30 -28.82
C GLY A 159 -8.58 -1.54 -27.92
N ASN A 160 -8.87 -0.28 -28.26
CA ASN A 160 -9.83 0.60 -27.57
C ASN A 160 -11.16 -0.09 -27.23
N GLU A 161 -11.66 -0.93 -28.14
CA GLU A 161 -12.91 -1.66 -28.04
C GLU A 161 -12.96 -2.69 -26.89
N PHE A 162 -11.81 -3.09 -26.36
CA PHE A 162 -11.68 -4.02 -25.21
C PHE A 162 -11.41 -3.31 -23.89
N ILE A 163 -11.03 -2.02 -23.91
CA ILE A 163 -10.63 -1.29 -22.70
C ILE A 163 -11.81 -1.14 -21.70
N PRO A 164 -13.02 -0.72 -22.10
CA PRO A 164 -14.14 -0.58 -21.15
C PRO A 164 -14.48 -1.89 -20.44
N SER A 165 -14.58 -3.00 -21.18
CA SER A 165 -14.88 -4.31 -20.58
C SER A 165 -13.77 -4.82 -19.66
N MET A 166 -12.50 -4.46 -19.91
CA MET A 166 -11.41 -4.75 -18.98
C MET A 166 -11.50 -3.91 -17.70
N ILE A 167 -11.84 -2.62 -17.80
CA ILE A 167 -12.07 -1.72 -16.64
C ILE A 167 -13.26 -2.23 -15.81
N ASP A 168 -14.38 -2.58 -16.43
CA ASP A 168 -15.57 -3.13 -15.76
C ASP A 168 -15.23 -4.38 -14.95
N ILE A 169 -14.44 -5.31 -15.52
CA ILE A 169 -14.00 -6.52 -14.83
C ILE A 169 -13.03 -6.20 -13.68
N LEU A 170 -12.09 -5.29 -13.87
CA LEU A 170 -11.14 -4.85 -12.83
C LEU A 170 -11.87 -4.22 -11.64
N ASN A 171 -12.82 -3.32 -11.91
CA ASN A 171 -13.67 -2.68 -10.91
C ASN A 171 -14.58 -3.68 -10.18
N LYS A 172 -15.28 -4.55 -10.93
CA LYS A 172 -16.12 -5.64 -10.39
C LYS A 172 -15.35 -6.58 -9.47
N GLU A 173 -14.08 -6.85 -9.77
CA GLU A 173 -13.22 -7.69 -8.96
C GLU A 173 -12.44 -6.92 -7.87
N ASN A 174 -12.57 -5.58 -7.78
CA ASN A 174 -11.78 -4.73 -6.90
C ASN A 174 -10.25 -4.96 -7.05
N VAL A 175 -9.76 -4.82 -8.28
CA VAL A 175 -8.35 -4.99 -8.65
C VAL A 175 -7.86 -3.79 -9.46
N HIS A 176 -6.76 -3.19 -9.03
CA HIS A 176 -6.02 -2.21 -9.84
C HIS A 176 -4.94 -2.91 -10.68
N ALA A 177 -4.70 -2.39 -11.88
CA ALA A 177 -3.65 -2.85 -12.80
C ALA A 177 -2.74 -1.67 -13.20
N THR A 178 -1.62 -1.96 -13.85
CA THR A 178 -0.74 -0.92 -14.43
C THR A 178 -0.88 -0.90 -15.94
N PHE A 179 -1.32 0.25 -16.48
CA PHE A 179 -1.48 0.50 -17.91
C PHE A 179 -0.26 1.24 -18.44
N PHE A 180 0.43 0.65 -19.41
CA PHE A 180 1.61 1.23 -20.06
C PHE A 180 1.20 1.76 -21.45
N PHE A 181 1.17 3.07 -21.63
CA PHE A 181 0.68 3.71 -22.86
C PHE A 181 1.80 4.02 -23.85
N ASP A 182 1.60 3.66 -25.13
CA ASP A 182 2.32 4.26 -26.25
C ASP A 182 1.88 5.73 -26.42
N GLY A 183 2.83 6.65 -26.52
CA GLY A 183 2.55 8.09 -26.61
C GLY A 183 1.76 8.52 -27.84
N SER A 184 1.90 7.83 -28.98
CA SER A 184 1.15 8.11 -30.21
C SER A 184 -0.29 7.59 -30.16
N TRP A 185 -0.55 6.54 -29.37
CA TRP A 185 -1.89 6.13 -28.96
C TRP A 185 -2.45 7.13 -27.94
N LEU A 186 -1.72 7.44 -26.87
CA LEU A 186 -2.16 8.30 -25.77
C LEU A 186 -2.62 9.67 -26.27
N LYS A 187 -1.81 10.31 -27.14
CA LYS A 187 -2.14 11.60 -27.75
C LYS A 187 -3.51 11.65 -28.45
N LYS A 188 -4.03 10.51 -28.93
CA LYS A 188 -5.34 10.39 -29.60
C LYS A 188 -6.46 9.99 -28.65
N ASN A 189 -6.15 9.42 -27.50
CA ASN A 189 -7.06 8.68 -26.64
C ASN A 189 -7.10 9.20 -25.18
N ILE A 190 -6.75 10.48 -24.97
CA ILE A 190 -6.76 11.14 -23.65
C ILE A 190 -8.05 10.91 -22.84
N PRO A 191 -9.29 10.91 -23.40
CA PRO A 191 -10.49 10.61 -22.63
C PRO A 191 -10.48 9.20 -22.02
N VAL A 192 -10.08 8.18 -22.80
CA VAL A 192 -9.98 6.79 -22.35
C VAL A 192 -8.88 6.64 -21.29
N ALA A 193 -7.73 7.30 -21.47
CA ALA A 193 -6.67 7.30 -20.47
C ALA A 193 -7.10 7.95 -19.14
N LYS A 194 -8.00 8.94 -19.17
CA LYS A 194 -8.60 9.54 -17.97
C LYS A 194 -9.59 8.62 -17.28
N GLU A 195 -10.36 7.84 -18.02
CA GLU A 195 -11.29 6.83 -17.49
C GLU A 195 -10.55 5.68 -16.78
N ILE A 196 -9.45 5.19 -17.38
CA ILE A 196 -8.53 4.23 -16.76
C ILE A 196 -7.97 4.79 -15.43
N GLY A 197 -7.49 6.03 -15.42
CA GLY A 197 -6.95 6.67 -14.21
C GLY A 197 -7.99 6.97 -13.14
N ALA A 198 -9.21 7.36 -13.54
CA ALA A 198 -10.33 7.58 -12.62
C ALA A 198 -10.80 6.29 -11.93
N SER A 199 -10.53 5.13 -12.56
CA SER A 199 -10.76 3.79 -11.99
C SER A 199 -9.62 3.32 -11.06
N GLY A 200 -8.75 4.23 -10.60
CA GLY A 200 -7.69 3.93 -9.63
C GLY A 200 -6.49 3.16 -10.17
N HIS A 201 -6.41 2.93 -11.48
CA HIS A 201 -5.34 2.16 -12.11
C HIS A 201 -4.05 2.98 -12.26
N GLU A 202 -2.88 2.33 -12.17
CA GLU A 202 -1.58 3.01 -12.34
C GLU A 202 -1.33 3.30 -13.83
N LEU A 203 -1.01 4.55 -14.18
CA LEU A 203 -0.75 4.96 -15.56
C LEU A 203 0.74 5.20 -15.78
N SER A 204 1.32 4.60 -16.82
CA SER A 204 2.77 4.62 -17.05
C SER A 204 3.18 4.55 -18.53
N ASN A 205 4.50 4.54 -18.78
CA ASN A 205 5.11 4.83 -20.08
C ASN A 205 5.49 3.56 -20.88
N HIS A 206 5.10 3.51 -22.16
CA HIS A 206 5.47 2.46 -23.14
C HIS A 206 6.16 3.00 -24.40
N ALA A 207 7.04 4.00 -24.24
CA ALA A 207 7.65 4.78 -25.33
C ALA A 207 6.60 5.61 -26.11
N TYR A 208 6.99 6.25 -27.22
CA TYR A 208 6.13 7.16 -27.98
C TYR A 208 5.60 6.57 -29.29
N SER A 209 6.36 5.68 -29.93
CA SER A 209 6.01 5.12 -31.24
C SER A 209 6.39 3.64 -31.40
N HIS A 210 6.29 2.88 -30.31
CA HIS A 210 6.54 1.43 -30.23
C HIS A 210 7.82 0.94 -30.94
N LYS A 211 8.91 1.71 -30.88
CA LYS A 211 10.21 1.36 -31.47
C LYS A 211 10.99 0.36 -30.63
N ASN A 212 11.77 -0.49 -31.29
CA ASN A 212 12.76 -1.36 -30.65
C ASN A 212 13.86 -0.53 -30.00
N MET A 213 13.79 -0.33 -28.67
CA MET A 213 14.65 0.57 -27.90
C MET A 213 16.11 0.11 -27.86
N SER A 214 16.39 -1.18 -28.08
CA SER A 214 17.76 -1.73 -28.18
C SER A 214 18.52 -1.21 -29.41
N ARG A 215 17.79 -0.70 -30.42
CA ARG A 215 18.32 -0.24 -31.72
C ARG A 215 18.44 1.28 -31.82
N LEU A 216 18.06 2.02 -30.78
CA LEU A 216 18.06 3.48 -30.78
C LEU A 216 19.36 4.05 -30.20
N GLY A 217 19.90 5.07 -30.87
CA GLY A 217 20.89 5.95 -30.25
C GLY A 217 20.29 6.71 -29.06
N ARG A 218 21.11 6.99 -28.04
CA ARG A 218 20.70 7.57 -26.74
C ARG A 218 19.69 8.72 -26.84
N GLN A 219 19.91 9.69 -27.73
CA GLN A 219 19.01 10.84 -27.91
C GLN A 219 17.60 10.41 -28.35
N ALA A 220 17.49 9.52 -29.34
CA ALA A 220 16.19 9.02 -29.81
C ALA A 220 15.48 8.17 -28.74
N ALA A 221 16.23 7.43 -27.92
CA ALA A 221 15.65 6.68 -26.79
C ALA A 221 15.16 7.62 -25.66
N ILE A 222 15.83 8.75 -25.40
CA ILE A 222 15.35 9.79 -24.49
C ILE A 222 14.05 10.43 -25.05
N GLU A 223 14.01 10.75 -26.34
CA GLU A 223 12.84 11.36 -26.99
C GLU A 223 11.62 10.43 -27.02
N GLU A 224 11.81 9.13 -27.21
CA GLU A 224 10.72 8.15 -27.13
C GLU A 224 10.12 8.05 -25.72
N ILE A 225 10.92 8.21 -24.66
CA ILE A 225 10.43 8.12 -23.28
C ILE A 225 9.81 9.47 -22.85
N THR A 226 10.58 10.55 -22.88
CA THR A 226 10.19 11.85 -22.29
C THR A 226 8.97 12.48 -22.95
N LYS A 227 8.75 12.21 -24.25
CA LYS A 227 7.59 12.69 -24.99
C LYS A 227 6.28 12.00 -24.58
N THR A 228 6.36 10.81 -23.99
CA THR A 228 5.22 10.12 -23.37
C THR A 228 5.04 10.55 -21.92
N GLU A 229 6.13 10.77 -21.16
CA GLU A 229 6.06 11.38 -19.82
C GLU A 229 5.37 12.76 -19.88
N ALA A 230 5.73 13.59 -20.85
CA ALA A 230 5.11 14.91 -21.05
C ALA A 230 3.61 14.85 -21.37
N LEU A 231 3.09 13.75 -21.93
CA LEU A 231 1.65 13.54 -22.12
C LEU A 231 0.97 13.05 -20.83
N LEU A 232 1.62 12.14 -20.09
CA LEU A 232 1.14 11.66 -18.79
C LEU A 232 1.01 12.82 -17.79
N GLU A 233 2.05 13.65 -17.67
CA GLU A 233 2.07 14.79 -16.75
C GLU A 233 1.09 15.90 -17.19
N LYS A 234 1.15 16.35 -18.46
CA LYS A 234 0.34 17.48 -18.94
C LYS A 234 -1.15 17.16 -19.05
N GLU A 235 -1.50 16.01 -19.61
CA GLU A 235 -2.90 15.71 -19.96
C GLU A 235 -3.63 14.96 -18.85
N LEU A 236 -2.92 14.14 -18.05
CA LEU A 236 -3.50 13.29 -17.00
C LEU A 236 -3.08 13.69 -15.57
N GLY A 237 -2.09 14.58 -15.40
CA GLY A 237 -1.54 14.93 -14.08
C GLY A 237 -0.63 13.85 -13.48
N VAL A 238 -0.22 12.85 -14.25
CA VAL A 238 0.51 11.68 -13.76
C VAL A 238 2.02 11.85 -13.96
N LYS A 239 2.75 11.89 -12.84
CA LYS A 239 4.21 11.72 -12.83
C LYS A 239 4.55 10.25 -12.62
N ASN A 240 4.71 9.53 -13.74
CA ASN A 240 4.98 8.09 -13.74
C ASN A 240 6.35 7.75 -13.12
N LYS A 241 6.51 6.52 -12.64
CA LYS A 241 7.76 5.98 -12.08
C LYS A 241 8.29 4.75 -12.82
N LEU A 242 7.54 4.22 -13.78
CA LEU A 242 7.85 2.97 -14.47
C LEU A 242 7.92 3.19 -15.99
N PHE A 243 8.71 2.35 -16.65
CA PHE A 243 8.81 2.29 -18.10
C PHE A 243 8.83 0.81 -18.55
N ALA A 244 7.88 0.42 -19.38
CA ALA A 244 7.92 -0.87 -20.06
C ALA A 244 8.47 -0.66 -21.48
N PRO A 245 9.57 -1.32 -21.90
CA PRO A 245 10.08 -1.19 -23.26
C PRO A 245 9.16 -1.91 -24.27
N PRO A 246 8.84 -1.29 -25.43
CA PRO A 246 8.12 -1.94 -26.53
C PRO A 246 8.68 -3.31 -26.89
N SER A 247 7.80 -4.29 -27.10
CA SER A 247 8.14 -5.71 -27.36
C SER A 247 9.03 -6.39 -26.29
N GLY A 248 9.37 -5.74 -25.18
CA GLY A 248 10.44 -6.20 -24.28
C GLY A 248 11.86 -6.01 -24.86
N ASP A 249 12.01 -5.25 -25.94
CA ASP A 249 13.28 -5.00 -26.61
C ASP A 249 14.01 -3.82 -25.94
N PHE A 250 15.13 -4.11 -25.28
CA PHE A 250 15.96 -3.12 -24.60
C PHE A 250 17.44 -3.53 -24.59
N ASN A 251 18.32 -2.59 -24.24
CA ASN A 251 19.71 -2.86 -23.87
C ASN A 251 20.06 -2.06 -22.60
N MET A 252 21.29 -2.18 -22.09
CA MET A 252 21.67 -1.44 -20.86
C MET A 252 21.67 0.09 -21.03
N GLN A 253 21.86 0.62 -22.23
CA GLN A 253 21.68 2.05 -22.51
C GLN A 253 20.21 2.46 -22.31
N THR A 254 19.25 1.63 -22.73
CA THR A 254 17.81 1.85 -22.45
C THR A 254 17.52 1.92 -20.94
N VAL A 255 18.10 1.01 -20.16
CA VAL A 255 17.91 0.94 -18.70
C VAL A 255 18.56 2.14 -18.00
N GLN A 256 19.75 2.54 -18.42
CA GLN A 256 20.46 3.72 -17.92
C GLN A 256 19.65 5.00 -18.18
N ILE A 257 19.16 5.20 -19.41
CA ILE A 257 18.32 6.36 -19.77
C ILE A 257 17.07 6.41 -18.89
N ALA A 258 16.35 5.30 -18.72
CA ALA A 258 15.17 5.26 -17.86
C ALA A 258 15.53 5.65 -16.42
N HIS A 259 16.60 5.07 -15.85
CA HIS A 259 17.03 5.35 -14.48
C HIS A 259 17.50 6.81 -14.27
N GLU A 260 18.15 7.41 -15.25
CA GLU A 260 18.51 8.84 -15.25
C GLU A 260 17.26 9.73 -15.22
N LEU A 261 16.24 9.40 -16.03
CA LEU A 261 14.90 10.00 -16.03
C LEU A 261 14.05 9.66 -14.79
N LYS A 262 14.61 8.92 -13.82
CA LYS A 262 13.94 8.46 -12.58
C LYS A 262 12.79 7.46 -12.81
N LEU A 263 12.82 6.78 -13.95
CA LEU A 263 11.95 5.65 -14.27
C LEU A 263 12.65 4.31 -14.03
N ARG A 264 11.87 3.33 -13.60
CA ARG A 264 12.30 1.93 -13.46
C ARG A 264 11.87 1.12 -14.68
N THR A 265 12.84 0.49 -15.37
CA THR A 265 12.55 -0.41 -16.49
C THR A 265 11.93 -1.70 -15.97
N VAL A 266 10.68 -1.98 -16.35
CA VAL A 266 9.91 -3.14 -15.89
C VAL A 266 9.57 -4.08 -17.04
N LEU A 267 9.75 -5.38 -16.78
CA LEU A 267 9.45 -6.51 -17.66
C LEU A 267 8.47 -7.45 -16.92
N TRP A 268 8.23 -8.64 -17.45
CA TRP A 268 7.27 -9.62 -16.93
C TRP A 268 7.92 -10.99 -16.71
N THR A 269 7.31 -11.83 -15.86
CA THR A 269 7.61 -13.28 -15.77
C THR A 269 6.64 -14.14 -16.56
N ILE A 270 5.41 -13.65 -16.82
CA ILE A 270 4.35 -14.41 -17.49
C ILE A 270 3.81 -13.61 -18.67
N ASP A 271 4.06 -14.11 -19.88
CA ASP A 271 3.46 -13.58 -21.11
C ASP A 271 2.16 -14.33 -21.43
N THR A 272 1.03 -13.61 -21.53
CA THR A 272 -0.25 -14.17 -21.99
C THR A 272 -0.20 -14.63 -23.46
N VAL A 273 0.65 -14.02 -24.29
CA VAL A 273 0.73 -14.22 -25.76
C VAL A 273 -0.65 -14.02 -26.42
N ASP A 274 -1.42 -13.09 -25.86
CA ASP A 274 -2.81 -12.79 -26.22
C ASP A 274 -2.96 -12.17 -27.61
N TRP A 275 -1.95 -11.42 -28.05
CA TRP A 275 -1.79 -10.87 -29.40
C TRP A 275 -1.80 -11.93 -30.53
N LYS A 276 -1.72 -13.23 -30.20
CA LYS A 276 -1.90 -14.33 -31.17
C LYS A 276 -3.34 -14.87 -31.25
N GLY A 277 -4.28 -14.29 -30.52
CA GLY A 277 -5.67 -14.76 -30.44
C GLY A 277 -5.85 -16.17 -29.85
N PRO A 278 -5.17 -16.58 -28.76
CA PRO A 278 -5.43 -17.85 -28.11
C PRO A 278 -6.84 -17.88 -27.48
N GLN A 279 -7.40 -19.08 -27.27
CA GLN A 279 -8.66 -19.21 -26.53
C GLN A 279 -8.48 -18.75 -25.07
N PRO A 280 -9.48 -18.10 -24.45
CA PRO A 280 -9.38 -17.56 -23.08
C PRO A 280 -8.91 -18.59 -22.04
N GLU A 281 -9.42 -19.82 -22.14
CA GLU A 281 -9.09 -20.93 -21.23
C GLU A 281 -7.62 -21.33 -21.32
N ALA A 282 -6.97 -21.14 -22.48
CA ALA A 282 -5.54 -21.39 -22.64
C ALA A 282 -4.69 -20.33 -21.92
N ILE A 283 -5.18 -19.07 -21.83
CA ILE A 283 -4.56 -18.03 -21.00
C ILE A 283 -4.76 -18.38 -19.52
N VAL A 284 -6.00 -18.65 -19.08
CA VAL A 284 -6.29 -19.02 -17.68
C VAL A 284 -5.47 -20.24 -17.25
N SER A 285 -5.39 -21.28 -18.09
CA SER A 285 -4.57 -22.47 -17.82
C SER A 285 -3.07 -22.17 -17.73
N LYS A 286 -2.55 -21.20 -18.51
CA LYS A 286 -1.17 -20.74 -18.41
C LYS A 286 -0.91 -20.04 -17.07
N ILE A 287 -1.81 -19.15 -16.64
CA ILE A 287 -1.74 -18.49 -15.33
C ILE A 287 -1.78 -19.54 -14.22
N ALA A 288 -2.77 -20.44 -14.24
CA ALA A 288 -2.95 -21.51 -13.25
C ALA A 288 -1.69 -22.37 -13.04
N LYS A 289 -0.90 -22.59 -14.10
CA LYS A 289 0.32 -23.39 -14.09
C LYS A 289 1.61 -22.62 -13.75
N ARG A 290 1.64 -21.29 -13.89
CA ARG A 290 2.88 -20.48 -13.80
C ARG A 290 2.87 -19.40 -12.73
N ILE A 291 1.72 -19.07 -12.14
CA ILE A 291 1.63 -17.98 -11.16
C ILE A 291 2.37 -18.30 -9.85
N GLU A 292 3.18 -17.34 -9.40
CA GLU A 292 4.08 -17.45 -8.25
C GLU A 292 4.19 -16.10 -7.51
N PRO A 293 4.69 -16.05 -6.25
CA PRO A 293 4.90 -14.80 -5.53
C PRO A 293 5.82 -13.84 -6.30
N GLY A 294 5.41 -12.58 -6.42
CA GLY A 294 6.15 -11.55 -7.15
C GLY A 294 5.90 -11.53 -8.66
N ALA A 295 5.08 -12.42 -9.23
CA ALA A 295 4.90 -12.50 -10.68
C ALA A 295 4.30 -11.21 -11.29
N MET A 296 4.79 -10.86 -12.48
CA MET A 296 4.25 -9.78 -13.31
C MET A 296 3.75 -10.38 -14.63
N ILE A 297 2.50 -10.06 -14.99
CA ILE A 297 1.76 -10.68 -16.10
C ILE A 297 1.58 -9.65 -17.23
N LEU A 298 2.17 -9.89 -18.41
CA LEU A 298 1.95 -9.08 -19.60
C LEU A 298 0.67 -9.49 -20.34
N MET A 299 -0.15 -8.49 -20.68
CA MET A 299 -1.29 -8.58 -21.59
C MET A 299 -1.48 -7.26 -22.37
N HIS A 300 -2.38 -7.27 -23.34
CA HIS A 300 -2.79 -6.10 -24.12
C HIS A 300 -4.34 -6.03 -24.17
N PRO A 301 -4.94 -4.90 -24.56
CA PRO A 301 -6.37 -4.84 -24.86
C PRO A 301 -6.71 -5.70 -26.08
N THR A 302 -7.10 -6.94 -25.82
CA THR A 302 -7.43 -7.94 -26.85
C THR A 302 -8.70 -8.68 -26.47
N LYS A 303 -9.40 -9.25 -27.47
CA LYS A 303 -10.53 -10.15 -27.23
C LYS A 303 -10.15 -11.27 -26.25
N SER A 304 -9.06 -11.98 -26.53
CA SER A 304 -8.58 -13.10 -25.71
C SER A 304 -8.28 -12.71 -24.27
N SER A 305 -7.62 -11.56 -24.04
CA SER A 305 -7.36 -11.09 -22.67
C SER A 305 -8.62 -10.59 -21.98
N SER A 306 -9.48 -9.82 -22.65
CA SER A 306 -10.72 -9.31 -22.04
C SER A 306 -11.69 -10.44 -21.67
N GLU A 307 -11.78 -11.50 -22.47
CA GLU A 307 -12.61 -12.67 -22.17
C GLU A 307 -11.96 -13.57 -21.08
N ALA A 308 -10.63 -13.61 -20.98
CA ALA A 308 -9.93 -14.37 -19.94
C ALA A 308 -9.86 -13.66 -18.58
N LEU A 309 -9.97 -12.32 -18.53
CA LEU A 309 -9.56 -11.49 -17.40
C LEU A 309 -10.25 -11.86 -16.07
N GLU A 310 -11.58 -12.03 -16.08
CA GLU A 310 -12.34 -12.36 -14.86
C GLU A 310 -11.93 -13.74 -14.31
N ALA A 311 -11.77 -14.72 -15.20
CA ALA A 311 -11.34 -16.07 -14.82
C ALA A 311 -9.88 -16.11 -14.36
N MET A 312 -9.00 -15.30 -14.96
CA MET A 312 -7.62 -15.12 -14.50
C MET A 312 -7.56 -14.53 -13.09
N ILE A 313 -8.28 -13.43 -12.84
CA ILE A 313 -8.31 -12.77 -11.53
C ILE A 313 -8.81 -13.74 -10.45
N LYS A 314 -9.88 -14.49 -10.72
CA LYS A 314 -10.42 -15.50 -9.81
C LYS A 314 -9.45 -16.63 -9.53
N GLU A 315 -8.75 -17.16 -10.55
CA GLU A 315 -7.73 -18.21 -10.36
C GLU A 315 -6.53 -17.73 -9.54
N ILE A 316 -6.10 -16.48 -9.73
CA ILE A 316 -5.03 -15.84 -8.96
C ILE A 316 -5.44 -15.69 -7.48
N LYS A 317 -6.63 -15.13 -7.21
CA LYS A 317 -7.20 -15.01 -5.86
C LYS A 317 -7.38 -16.37 -5.18
N ARG A 318 -7.88 -17.38 -5.91
CA ARG A 318 -8.09 -18.76 -5.42
C ARG A 318 -6.78 -19.44 -4.97
N LYS A 319 -5.63 -18.99 -5.47
CA LYS A 319 -4.30 -19.44 -5.06
C LYS A 319 -3.70 -18.64 -3.89
N GLY A 320 -4.43 -17.69 -3.32
CA GLY A 320 -4.00 -16.89 -2.18
C GLY A 320 -3.09 -15.70 -2.54
N PHE A 321 -3.11 -15.26 -3.80
CA PHE A 321 -2.35 -14.08 -4.23
C PHE A 321 -3.20 -12.80 -4.18
N VAL A 322 -2.63 -11.75 -3.63
CA VAL A 322 -3.13 -10.37 -3.79
C VAL A 322 -2.83 -9.88 -5.20
N LEU A 323 -3.73 -9.07 -5.77
CA LEU A 323 -3.57 -8.41 -7.05
C LEU A 323 -3.46 -6.90 -6.84
N GLY A 324 -2.66 -6.22 -7.65
CA GLY A 324 -2.55 -4.77 -7.67
C GLY A 324 -1.56 -4.27 -8.72
N THR A 325 -1.17 -3.02 -8.59
CA THR A 325 -0.25 -2.32 -9.50
C THR A 325 1.18 -2.82 -9.37
N VAL A 326 2.01 -2.53 -10.39
CA VAL A 326 3.44 -2.79 -10.37
C VAL A 326 4.13 -1.98 -9.28
N SER A 327 3.75 -0.72 -9.04
CA SER A 327 4.31 0.06 -7.92
C SER A 327 4.01 -0.56 -6.55
N GLU A 328 2.79 -1.07 -6.30
CA GLU A 328 2.46 -1.76 -5.05
C GLU A 328 3.21 -3.10 -4.92
N LEU A 329 3.38 -3.83 -6.02
CA LEU A 329 4.13 -5.09 -6.06
C LEU A 329 5.63 -4.90 -5.77
N LEU A 330 6.22 -3.81 -6.29
CA LEU A 330 7.64 -3.50 -6.13
C LEU A 330 7.96 -2.71 -4.84
N SER A 331 6.96 -2.12 -4.19
CA SER A 331 7.07 -1.58 -2.84
C SER A 331 7.49 -2.68 -1.84
N PRO A 332 8.38 -2.40 -0.88
CA PRO A 332 8.78 -3.39 0.12
C PRO A 332 7.66 -3.67 1.15
N ASN A 333 6.66 -2.80 1.26
CA ASN A 333 5.54 -2.94 2.21
C ASN A 333 4.88 -4.32 2.12
N ARG A 334 4.46 -4.86 3.27
CA ARG A 334 3.76 -6.15 3.31
C ARG A 334 2.39 -6.03 2.66
N VAL A 335 1.89 -7.15 2.12
CA VAL A 335 0.45 -7.24 1.85
C VAL A 335 -0.30 -7.26 3.19
N PRO A 336 -1.53 -6.72 3.26
CA PRO A 336 -2.42 -6.98 4.39
C PRO A 336 -2.60 -8.49 4.58
N ASP A 337 -2.48 -8.98 5.81
CA ASP A 337 -2.86 -10.36 6.12
C ASP A 337 -4.37 -10.52 5.84
N VAL A 338 -4.76 -11.56 5.10
CA VAL A 338 -6.12 -11.74 4.57
C VAL A 338 -7.21 -11.84 5.67
N GLN A 339 -6.82 -12.12 6.91
CA GLN A 339 -7.72 -12.14 8.07
C GLN A 339 -8.06 -10.72 8.59
N THR A 340 -7.22 -9.71 8.34
CA THR A 340 -7.42 -8.34 8.84
C THR A 340 -8.57 -7.63 8.12
N THR A 341 -8.83 -7.99 6.86
CA THR A 341 -9.87 -7.40 6.00
C THR A 341 -11.31 -7.80 6.39
N LEU A 342 -11.50 -8.49 7.52
CA LEU A 342 -12.80 -8.83 8.10
C LEU A 342 -13.08 -8.07 9.42
N LEU A 343 -12.22 -7.12 9.79
CA LEU A 343 -12.29 -6.33 11.03
C LEU A 343 -12.10 -4.82 10.79
N GLN A 344 -12.48 -4.35 9.59
CA GLN A 344 -12.57 -2.94 9.18
C GLN A 344 -13.91 -2.70 8.48
#